data_AF-A0A359M0X0-F1
#
_entry.id   AF-A0A359M0X0-F1
#
_cell.length_a   1.000
_cell.length_b   1.000
_cell.length_c   1.000
_cell.angle_alpha   90.00
_cell.angle_beta   90.00
_cell.angle_gamma   90.00
#
_symmetry.space_group_name_H-M   'P 1'
#
loop_
_entity.id
_entity.type
_entity.pdbx_description
1 polymer ?
#
loop_
_entity_poly.entity_id
_entity_poly.type
_entity_poly.pdbx_seq_one_letter_code
_entity_poly.pdbx_strand_id
1 'polypeptide(L)'
;MKIREIRAFGLRGRTPEGGWSNELRPDDCVHTILAVLTDEGATGWGSVFTSEALVRASLDVLRPLYEHENALEPRRVSEKLHQHTFW
;
A
#
# COMPACT_ATOMS: atom_id res chain seq x y z
N MET A 1 -3.65 -19.75 -2.14
CA MET A 1 -4.13 -18.51 -1.51
C MET A 1 -2.94 -17.79 -0.88
N LYS A 2 -1.89 -17.61 -1.67
CA LYS A 2 -0.65 -16.94 -1.28
C LYS A 2 -0.54 -15.61 -1.98
N ILE A 3 0.04 -14.62 -1.32
CA ILE A 3 0.29 -13.31 -1.93
C ILE A 3 1.38 -13.48 -2.99
N ARG A 4 1.05 -13.13 -4.24
CA ARG A 4 1.98 -13.13 -5.37
C ARG A 4 2.60 -11.75 -5.57
N GLU A 5 1.82 -10.70 -5.40
CA GLU A 5 2.22 -9.33 -5.71
C GLU A 5 1.34 -8.34 -4.97
N ILE A 6 1.92 -7.24 -4.49
CA ILE A 6 1.16 -6.08 -4.04
C ILE A 6 1.46 -4.91 -4.97
N ARG A 7 0.41 -4.31 -5.55
CA ARG A 7 0.50 -3.15 -6.45
C ARG A 7 0.00 -1.89 -5.74
N ALA A 8 0.57 -0.75 -6.10
CA ALA A 8 0.22 0.56 -5.58
C ALA A 8 -0.25 1.49 -6.70
N PHE A 9 -1.34 2.21 -6.45
CA PHE A 9 -1.96 3.15 -7.38
C PHE A 9 -2.21 4.49 -6.67
N GLY A 10 -1.39 5.50 -7.00
CA GLY A 10 -1.54 6.84 -6.44
C GLY A 10 -2.79 7.53 -6.95
N LEU A 11 -3.63 8.01 -6.05
CA LEU A 11 -4.79 8.82 -6.40
C LEU A 11 -4.35 10.26 -6.59
N ARG A 12 -4.80 10.84 -7.70
CA ARG A 12 -4.60 12.23 -8.10
C ARG A 12 -5.92 12.78 -8.60
N GLY A 13 -6.13 14.08 -8.46
CA GLY A 13 -7.36 14.74 -8.83
C GLY A 13 -7.69 15.91 -7.91
N ARG A 14 -8.83 16.53 -8.14
CA ARG A 14 -9.24 17.73 -7.41
C ARG A 14 -9.56 17.38 -5.95
N THR A 15 -8.74 17.90 -5.04
CA THR A 15 -8.98 17.88 -3.60
C THR A 15 -9.54 19.24 -3.18
N PRO A 16 -10.62 19.32 -2.37
CA PRO A 16 -11.06 20.57 -1.78
C PRO A 16 -9.96 21.19 -0.91
N GLU A 17 -9.93 22.51 -0.82
CA GLU A 17 -9.02 23.21 0.09
C GLU A 17 -9.28 22.77 1.53
N GLY A 18 -8.21 22.39 2.21
CA GLY A 18 -8.26 21.82 3.55
C GLY A 18 -7.83 22.79 4.66
N GLY A 19 -7.42 24.01 4.30
CA GLY A 19 -6.85 24.99 5.23
C GLY A 19 -5.39 24.71 5.56
N TRP A 20 -4.64 24.05 4.66
CA TRP A 20 -3.23 23.74 4.86
C TRP A 20 -2.38 24.93 4.44
N SER A 21 -1.28 25.20 5.14
CA SER A 21 -0.35 26.29 4.75
C SER A 21 0.16 26.14 3.31
N ASN A 22 0.28 24.90 2.84
CA ASN A 22 0.44 24.56 1.43
C ASN A 22 -0.75 23.69 1.01
N GLU A 23 -1.67 24.27 0.26
CA GLU A 23 -2.82 23.55 -0.28
C GLU A 23 -2.41 22.47 -1.27
N LEU A 24 -3.22 21.41 -1.34
CA LEU A 24 -3.00 20.30 -2.26
C LEU A 24 -3.38 20.69 -3.68
N ARG A 25 -2.48 20.39 -4.62
CA ARG A 25 -2.70 20.57 -6.05
C ARG A 25 -3.25 19.27 -6.64
N PRO A 26 -3.91 19.33 -7.82
CA PRO A 26 -4.49 18.13 -8.44
C PRO A 26 -3.50 16.99 -8.71
N ASP A 27 -2.22 17.30 -8.93
CA ASP A 27 -1.18 16.31 -9.19
C ASP A 27 -0.52 15.75 -7.92
N ASP A 28 -0.83 16.32 -6.76
CA ASP A 28 -0.27 15.86 -5.50
C ASP A 28 -0.92 14.54 -5.07
N CYS A 29 -0.09 13.54 -4.80
CA CYS A 29 -0.54 12.21 -4.40
C CYS A 29 -0.40 12.05 -2.89
N VAL A 30 -1.52 12.09 -2.17
CA VAL A 30 -1.56 11.89 -0.70
C VAL A 30 -2.35 10.66 -0.27
N HIS A 31 -2.97 9.97 -1.22
CA HIS A 31 -3.65 8.70 -1.03
C HIS A 31 -3.20 7.68 -2.05
N THR A 32 -3.01 6.44 -1.62
CA THR A 32 -2.62 5.34 -2.50
C THR A 32 -3.51 4.14 -2.26
N ILE A 33 -4.04 3.56 -3.34
CA ILE A 33 -4.78 2.30 -3.32
C ILE A 33 -3.80 1.14 -3.50
N LEU A 34 -4.03 0.06 -2.77
CA LEU A 34 -3.26 -1.17 -2.81
C LEU A 34 -4.11 -2.31 -3.37
N ALA A 35 -3.55 -3.09 -4.28
CA ALA A 35 -4.11 -4.37 -4.72
C ALA A 35 -3.19 -5.50 -4.26
N VAL A 36 -3.72 -6.45 -3.49
CA VAL A 36 -3.02 -7.66 -3.04
C VAL A 36 -3.48 -8.82 -3.93
N LEU A 37 -2.63 -9.22 -4.88
CA LEU A 37 -2.94 -10.25 -5.87
C LEU A 37 -2.47 -11.61 -5.34
N THR A 38 -3.33 -12.62 -5.40
CA THR A 38 -3.00 -13.99 -4.98
C THR A 38 -2.71 -14.92 -6.14
N ASP A 39 -2.09 -16.06 -5.83
CA ASP A 39 -1.83 -17.16 -6.77
C ASP A 39 -3.10 -17.88 -7.27
N GLU A 40 -4.23 -17.71 -6.59
CA GLU A 40 -5.54 -18.26 -6.97
C GLU A 40 -6.41 -17.27 -7.76
N GLY A 41 -5.86 -16.09 -8.11
CA GLY A 41 -6.54 -15.06 -8.91
C GLY A 41 -7.44 -14.11 -8.11
N ALA A 42 -7.63 -14.34 -6.81
CA ALA A 42 -8.34 -13.39 -5.94
C ALA A 42 -7.49 -12.11 -5.74
N THR A 43 -8.16 -10.97 -5.63
CA THR A 43 -7.51 -9.68 -5.35
C THR A 43 -8.17 -9.00 -4.14
N GLY A 44 -7.38 -8.73 -3.10
CA GLY A 44 -7.78 -7.88 -1.98
C GLY A 44 -7.46 -6.42 -2.26
N TRP A 45 -8.30 -5.50 -1.80
CA TRP A 45 -8.10 -4.06 -1.98
C TRP A 45 -7.97 -3.35 -0.64
N GLY A 46 -7.09 -2.35 -0.58
CA GLY A 46 -6.89 -1.50 0.59
C GLY A 46 -6.38 -0.12 0.21
N SER A 47 -6.20 0.76 1.20
CA SER A 47 -5.72 2.12 1.00
C SER A 47 -4.81 2.59 2.12
N VAL A 48 -3.91 3.51 1.81
CA VAL A 48 -3.04 4.19 2.79
C VAL A 48 -2.96 5.69 2.48
N PHE A 49 -2.92 6.50 3.53
CA PHE A 49 -2.78 7.96 3.46
C PHE A 49 -1.31 8.36 3.28
N THR A 50 -0.75 8.08 2.11
CA THR A 50 0.55 8.63 1.72
C THR A 50 0.75 8.57 0.20
N SER A 51 1.88 9.11 -0.26
CA SER A 51 2.25 9.16 -1.67
C SER A 51 2.57 7.80 -2.27
N GLU A 52 2.23 7.62 -3.54
CA GLU A 52 2.52 6.40 -4.30
C GLU A 52 4.01 6.05 -4.30
N ALA A 53 4.88 7.06 -4.38
CA ALA A 53 6.32 6.89 -4.39
C ALA A 53 6.81 6.22 -3.10
N LEU A 54 6.35 6.72 -1.93
CA LEU A 54 6.71 6.13 -0.64
C LEU A 54 6.17 4.70 -0.51
N VAL A 55 4.92 4.47 -0.93
CA VAL A 55 4.32 3.13 -0.87
C VAL A 55 5.10 2.14 -1.73
N ARG A 56 5.44 2.48 -2.97
CA ARG A 56 6.22 1.61 -3.87
C ARG A 56 7.59 1.28 -3.27
N ALA A 57 8.30 2.29 -2.76
CA ALA A 57 9.60 2.09 -2.11
C ALA A 57 9.48 1.14 -0.90
N SER A 58 8.47 1.32 -0.05
CA SER A 58 8.21 0.40 1.08
C SER A 58 7.88 -1.02 0.61
N LEU A 59 7.06 -1.17 -0.43
CA LEU A 59 6.71 -2.49 -0.98
C LEU A 59 7.92 -3.22 -1.57
N ASP A 60 8.87 -2.51 -2.15
CA ASP A 60 10.10 -3.10 -2.68
C ASP A 60 11.00 -3.64 -1.55
N VAL A 61 11.11 -2.92 -0.44
CA VAL A 61 11.83 -3.40 0.76
C VAL A 61 11.11 -4.58 1.41
N LEU A 62 9.78 -4.54 1.50
CA LEU A 62 8.96 -5.54 2.19
C LEU A 62 8.67 -6.79 1.35
N ARG A 63 8.93 -6.76 0.04
CA ARG A 63 8.60 -7.87 -0.88
C ARG A 63 9.06 -9.24 -0.40
N PRO A 64 10.32 -9.44 0.03
CA PRO A 64 10.79 -10.75 0.48
C PRO A 64 10.05 -11.28 1.73
N LEU A 65 9.33 -10.41 2.44
CA LEU A 65 8.66 -10.75 3.69
C LEU A 65 7.19 -11.12 3.50
N TYR A 66 6.51 -10.58 2.48
CA TYR A 66 5.09 -10.90 2.19
C TYR A 66 4.92 -11.87 1.03
N GLU A 67 5.87 -11.96 0.09
CA GLU A 67 5.72 -12.83 -1.07
C GLU A 67 5.60 -14.29 -0.62
N HIS A 68 4.65 -15.02 -1.22
CA HIS A 68 4.26 -16.37 -0.85
C HIS A 68 3.61 -16.57 0.54
N GLU A 69 3.39 -15.50 1.30
CA GLU A 69 2.64 -15.57 2.56
C GLU A 69 1.16 -15.86 2.34
N ASN A 70 0.51 -16.48 3.33
CA ASN A 70 -0.92 -16.82 3.28
C ASN A 70 -1.79 -15.55 3.38
N ALA A 71 -2.57 -15.27 2.34
CA ALA A 71 -3.45 -14.10 2.29
C ALA A 71 -4.64 -14.17 3.26
N LEU A 72 -4.96 -15.36 3.79
CA LEU A 72 -6.02 -15.57 4.79
C LEU A 72 -5.57 -15.31 6.23
N GLU A 73 -4.28 -15.02 6.45
CA GLU A 73 -3.71 -14.73 7.77
C GLU A 73 -3.23 -13.27 7.88
N PRO A 74 -4.05 -12.26 7.53
CA PRO A 74 -3.60 -10.89 7.37
C PRO A 74 -2.99 -10.31 8.66
N ARG A 75 -3.50 -10.69 9.84
CA ARG A 75 -2.91 -10.26 11.12
C ARG A 75 -1.47 -10.75 11.30
N ARG A 76 -1.19 -12.02 11.00
CA ARG A 76 0.16 -12.60 11.12
C ARG A 76 1.12 -11.96 10.13
N VAL A 77 0.67 -11.80 8.88
CA VAL A 77 1.49 -11.17 7.83
C VAL A 77 1.77 -9.70 8.17
N SER A 78 0.75 -8.92 8.55
CA SER A 78 0.94 -7.53 8.94
C SER A 78 1.87 -7.37 10.15
N GLU A 79 1.74 -8.23 11.16
CA GLU A 79 2.64 -8.23 12.32
C GLU A 79 4.09 -8.54 11.92
N LYS A 80 4.30 -9.55 11.06
CA LYS A 80 5.63 -9.86 10.50
C LYS A 80 6.20 -8.64 9.78
N LEU A 81 5.44 -8.00 8.90
CA LEU A 81 5.90 -6.81 8.18
C LEU A 81 6.25 -5.68 9.15
N HIS A 82 5.42 -5.44 10.17
CA HIS A 82 5.64 -4.41 11.17
C HIS A 82 6.93 -4.63 11.96
N GLN A 83 7.17 -5.84 12.47
CA GLN A 83 8.39 -6.19 13.22
C GLN A 83 9.68 -5.98 12.42
N HIS A 84 9.61 -6.11 11.09
CA HIS A 84 10.75 -5.93 10.19
C HIS A 84 10.96 -4.48 9.75
N THR A 85 10.12 -3.55 10.21
CA THR A 85 10.19 -2.16 9.80
C THR A 85 10.91 -1.25 10.79
N PHE A 86 11.37 -1.76 11.94
CA PHE A 86 12.22 -1.07 12.93
C PHE A 86 11.75 0.35 13.32
N TRP A 87 10.45 0.60 13.31
CA TRP A 87 9.82 1.81 13.85
C TRP A 87 9.05 1.50 15.12
#